data_AF-K0Y0Q7-F1
#
_entry.id   AF-K0Y0Q7-F1
#
_cell.length_a   1.000
_cell.length_b   1.000
_cell.length_c   1.000
_cell.angle_alpha   90.00
_cell.angle_beta   90.00
_cell.angle_gamma   90.00
#
_symmetry.space_group_name_H-M   'P 1'
#
loop_
_entity.id
_entity.type
_entity.pdbx_description
1 polymer ?
#
loop_
_entity_poly.entity_id
_entity_poly.type
_entity_poly.pdbx_seq_one_letter_code
_entity_poly.pdbx_strand_id
1 'polypeptide(L)'
;MNGMVVCESSFDMAQITQRINEYRVKGVVKKTSTEKIYTLPGNKKRVVLMDFGAKKSIAKELQKRGCEVIVVPYDTCAADIINLRPDGIMLSNGPGDPKENTAIIKEIKKLYDTDIPIFAICLGHQLMALATGADTYKLKYGHRGGNHPVKDLESGRTYISSQNHGYAVDESTLDKNVCMPAFINVNDSTNEGLRYINKNSIQ
;
A
#
# COMPACT_ATOMS: atom_id res chain seq x y z
N MET A 1 5.94 19.75 -3.55
CA MET A 1 5.65 21.18 -3.32
C MET A 1 4.20 21.28 -2.87
N ASN A 2 3.92 22.03 -1.82
CA ASN A 2 2.54 22.34 -1.44
C ASN A 2 2.07 23.55 -2.27
N GLY A 3 0.78 23.61 -2.59
CA GLY A 3 0.15 24.74 -3.27
C GLY A 3 -1.29 24.87 -2.80
N MET A 4 -1.88 26.05 -3.04
CA MET A 4 -3.27 26.34 -2.70
C MET A 4 -3.95 26.95 -3.93
N VAL A 5 -5.12 26.42 -4.30
CA VAL A 5 -5.98 27.01 -5.33
C VAL A 5 -7.00 27.90 -4.62
N VAL A 6 -7.10 29.15 -5.06
CA VAL A 6 -7.99 30.17 -4.48
C VAL A 6 -8.92 30.66 -5.57
N CYS A 7 -10.24 30.65 -5.28
CA CYS A 7 -11.27 31.07 -6.24
C CYS A 7 -11.81 32.48 -5.96
N GLU A 8 -11.34 33.11 -4.88
CA GLU A 8 -11.73 34.46 -4.47
C GLU A 8 -11.00 35.50 -5.31
N SER A 9 -11.70 36.59 -5.66
CA SER A 9 -11.12 37.70 -6.43
C SER A 9 -10.19 38.60 -5.60
N SER A 10 -10.31 38.56 -4.27
CA SER A 10 -9.45 39.24 -3.31
C SER A 10 -8.94 38.22 -2.30
N PHE A 11 -7.62 38.18 -2.11
CA PHE A 11 -6.98 37.27 -1.17
C PHE A 11 -5.71 37.87 -0.57
N ASP A 12 -5.36 37.43 0.64
CA ASP A 12 -4.13 37.80 1.32
C ASP A 12 -3.02 36.78 1.03
N MET A 13 -2.01 37.22 0.26
CA MET A 13 -0.86 36.38 -0.08
C MET A 13 -0.06 35.93 1.13
N ALA A 14 0.10 36.77 2.16
CA ALA A 14 0.86 36.41 3.36
C ALA A 14 0.16 35.27 4.11
N GLN A 15 -1.16 35.37 4.27
CA GLN A 15 -1.96 34.33 4.90
C GLN A 15 -1.96 33.03 4.08
N ILE A 16 -2.06 33.11 2.75
CA ILE A 16 -2.00 31.94 1.87
C ILE A 16 -0.63 31.25 1.99
N THR A 17 0.46 32.01 1.88
CA THR A 17 1.82 31.46 2.00
C THR A 17 2.04 30.81 3.35
N GLN A 18 1.55 31.42 4.44
CA GLN A 18 1.60 30.81 5.77
C GLN A 18 0.88 29.46 5.79
N ARG A 19 -0.37 29.39 5.30
CA ARG A 19 -1.16 28.15 5.25
C ARG A 19 -0.48 27.06 4.41
N ILE A 20 0.11 27.41 3.26
CA ILE A 20 0.86 26.47 2.41
C ILE A 20 2.07 25.89 3.16
N ASN A 21 2.80 26.74 3.87
CA ASN A 21 4.01 26.39 4.62
C ASN A 21 3.70 25.56 5.88
N GLU A 22 2.57 25.80 6.53
CA GLU A 22 2.11 25.06 7.71
C GLU A 22 1.44 23.73 7.35
N TYR A 23 0.91 23.59 6.14
CA TYR A 23 0.17 22.40 5.73
C TYR A 23 1.03 21.14 5.81
N ARG A 24 0.53 20.15 6.55
CA ARG A 24 1.11 18.81 6.66
C ARG A 24 0.03 17.78 6.35
N VAL A 25 0.36 16.82 5.49
CA VAL A 25 -0.50 15.66 5.22
C VAL A 25 -0.27 14.66 6.35
N LYS A 26 -1.26 14.49 7.24
CA LYS A 26 -1.19 13.54 8.36
C LYS A 26 -2.53 12.82 8.54
N GLY A 27 -2.46 11.58 9.01
CA GLY A 27 -3.65 10.78 9.37
C GLY A 27 -4.61 10.52 8.20
N VAL A 28 -4.09 10.54 6.97
CA VAL A 28 -4.92 10.42 5.76
C VAL A 28 -5.45 9.00 5.55
N VAL A 29 -4.73 7.97 5.98
CA VAL A 29 -5.22 6.59 5.95
C VAL A 29 -6.53 6.44 6.73
N LYS A 30 -6.57 6.94 7.98
CA LYS A 30 -7.77 6.97 8.81
C LYS A 30 -8.93 7.71 8.14
N LYS A 31 -8.64 8.84 7.47
CA LYS A 31 -9.66 9.66 6.78
C LYS A 31 -10.25 8.99 5.54
N THR A 32 -9.55 8.02 4.94
CA THR A 32 -9.97 7.37 3.69
C THR A 32 -10.38 5.92 3.84
N SER A 33 -10.19 5.32 5.01
CA SER A 33 -10.61 3.96 5.29
C SER A 33 -12.12 3.86 5.52
N THR A 34 -12.70 2.70 5.25
CA THR A 34 -14.07 2.38 5.65
C THR A 34 -14.25 2.45 7.17
N GLU A 35 -15.41 2.94 7.60
CA GLU A 35 -15.78 2.99 9.03
C GLU A 35 -16.29 1.64 9.56
N LYS A 36 -16.78 0.76 8.67
CA LYS A 36 -17.42 -0.50 9.03
C LYS A 36 -16.91 -1.63 8.16
N ILE A 37 -16.88 -2.82 8.73
CA ILE A 37 -16.64 -4.06 8.00
C ILE A 37 -17.81 -4.30 7.05
N TYR A 38 -17.51 -4.69 5.82
CA TYR A 38 -18.52 -5.14 4.85
C TYR A 38 -17.96 -6.27 3.99
N THR A 39 -18.85 -7.08 3.44
CA THR A 39 -18.49 -8.27 2.66
C THR A 39 -19.01 -8.16 1.24
N LEU A 40 -18.15 -8.43 0.26
CA LEU A 40 -18.54 -8.71 -1.11
C LEU A 40 -18.67 -10.23 -1.27
N PRO A 41 -19.82 -10.74 -1.76
CA PRO A 41 -20.06 -12.17 -1.83
C PRO A 41 -19.14 -12.83 -2.86
N GLY A 42 -18.73 -14.06 -2.54
CA GLY A 42 -17.99 -14.97 -3.41
C GLY A 42 -18.14 -16.41 -2.92
N ASN A 43 -17.82 -17.39 -3.76
CA ASN A 43 -18.04 -18.81 -3.49
C ASN A 43 -16.76 -19.65 -3.52
N LYS A 44 -15.59 -19.00 -3.61
CA LYS A 44 -14.27 -19.66 -3.59
C LYS A 44 -13.52 -19.32 -2.29
N LYS A 45 -12.41 -18.60 -2.44
CA LYS A 45 -11.47 -18.27 -1.37
C LYS A 45 -11.94 -17.03 -0.60
N ARG A 46 -11.78 -17.04 0.72
CA ARG A 46 -12.02 -15.87 1.59
C ARG A 46 -10.77 -14.99 1.63
N VAL A 47 -10.91 -13.74 1.21
CA VAL A 47 -9.84 -12.74 1.27
C VAL A 47 -10.24 -11.62 2.21
N VAL A 48 -9.44 -11.37 3.24
CA VAL A 48 -9.60 -10.17 4.08
C VAL A 48 -8.79 -9.04 3.46
N LEU A 49 -9.46 -7.95 3.09
CA LEU A 49 -8.85 -6.76 2.51
C LEU A 49 -8.78 -5.67 3.58
N MET A 50 -7.57 -5.30 3.99
CA MET A 50 -7.34 -4.17 4.89
C MET A 50 -7.43 -2.87 4.10
N ASP A 51 -8.38 -2.02 4.46
CA ASP A 51 -8.67 -0.78 3.74
C ASP A 51 -7.83 0.39 4.25
N PHE A 52 -6.76 0.71 3.54
CA PHE A 52 -5.92 1.88 3.81
C PHE A 52 -6.30 3.12 2.96
N GLY A 53 -7.50 3.15 2.38
CA GLY A 53 -7.87 4.02 1.26
C GLY A 53 -7.98 3.25 -0.06
N ALA A 54 -8.51 2.02 0.04
CA ALA A 54 -8.58 1.03 -1.00
C ALA A 54 -9.36 1.52 -2.22
N LYS A 55 -8.76 1.38 -3.40
CA LYS A 55 -9.50 1.52 -4.65
C LYS A 55 -10.55 0.41 -4.75
N LYS A 56 -11.79 0.78 -5.07
CA LYS A 56 -12.90 -0.16 -5.33
C LYS A 56 -12.55 -1.23 -6.37
N SER A 57 -11.62 -0.94 -7.29
CA SER A 57 -11.16 -1.90 -8.30
C SER A 57 -10.46 -3.13 -7.68
N ILE A 58 -9.72 -2.99 -6.57
CA ILE A 58 -9.02 -4.12 -5.94
C ILE A 58 -10.03 -5.17 -5.48
N ALA A 59 -11.03 -4.73 -4.69
CA ALA A 59 -12.07 -5.61 -4.20
C ALA A 59 -12.91 -6.23 -5.34
N LYS A 60 -13.22 -5.45 -6.39
CA LYS A 60 -13.90 -5.94 -7.59
C LYS A 60 -13.08 -7.00 -8.35
N GLU A 61 -11.78 -6.82 -8.49
CA GLU A 61 -10.91 -7.79 -9.18
C GLU A 61 -10.79 -9.12 -8.40
N LEU A 62 -10.75 -9.06 -7.07
CA LEU A 62 -10.83 -10.25 -6.23
C LEU A 62 -12.20 -10.95 -6.38
N GLN A 63 -13.29 -10.19 -6.33
CA GLN A 63 -14.63 -10.73 -6.50
C GLN A 63 -14.83 -11.39 -7.87
N LYS A 64 -14.32 -10.80 -8.96
CA LYS A 64 -14.33 -11.38 -10.32
C LYS A 64 -13.64 -12.74 -10.39
N ARG A 65 -12.65 -12.99 -9.53
CA ARG A 65 -11.94 -14.29 -9.43
C ARG A 65 -12.73 -15.31 -8.60
N GLY A 66 -13.84 -14.91 -7.98
CA GLY A 66 -14.75 -15.72 -7.16
C GLY A 66 -14.48 -15.63 -5.67
N CYS A 67 -13.59 -14.73 -5.22
CA CYS A 67 -13.26 -14.57 -3.81
C CYS A 67 -14.43 -13.95 -3.04
N GLU A 68 -14.73 -14.48 -1.85
CA GLU A 68 -15.46 -13.73 -0.82
C GLU A 68 -14.51 -12.69 -0.25
N VAL A 69 -14.85 -11.39 -0.35
CA VAL A 69 -13.96 -10.31 0.07
C VAL A 69 -14.54 -9.63 1.30
N ILE A 70 -13.88 -9.78 2.44
CA ILE A 70 -14.24 -9.08 3.68
C ILE A 70 -13.36 -7.85 3.79
N VAL A 71 -13.93 -6.67 3.61
CA VAL A 71 -13.20 -5.40 3.72
C VAL A 71 -13.27 -4.92 5.15
N VAL A 72 -12.11 -4.65 5.75
CA VAL A 72 -11.99 -4.25 7.16
C VAL A 72 -11.32 -2.88 7.28
N PRO A 73 -11.68 -2.07 8.30
CA PRO A 73 -11.02 -0.79 8.58
C PRO A 73 -9.50 -0.91 8.77
N TYR A 74 -8.79 0.18 8.50
CA TYR A 74 -7.32 0.27 8.56
C TYR A 74 -6.70 -0.14 9.91
N ASP A 75 -7.45 0.00 11.00
CA ASP A 75 -7.02 -0.25 12.39
C ASP A 75 -7.54 -1.58 12.96
N THR A 76 -8.08 -2.46 12.11
CA THR A 76 -8.52 -3.80 12.52
C THR A 76 -7.32 -4.61 13.04
N CYS A 77 -7.43 -5.16 14.25
CA CYS A 77 -6.38 -5.93 14.88
C CYS A 77 -6.11 -7.26 14.15
N ALA A 78 -4.86 -7.72 14.15
CA ALA A 78 -4.46 -8.96 13.50
C ALA A 78 -5.24 -10.17 14.03
N ALA A 79 -5.52 -10.21 15.33
CA ALA A 79 -6.29 -11.29 15.95
C ALA A 79 -7.70 -11.39 15.36
N ASP A 80 -8.38 -10.26 15.14
CA ASP A 80 -9.72 -10.25 14.54
C ASP A 80 -9.68 -10.68 13.08
N ILE A 81 -8.66 -10.26 12.33
CA ILE A 81 -8.42 -10.69 10.95
C ILE A 81 -8.21 -12.20 10.89
N ILE A 82 -7.40 -12.77 11.78
CA ILE A 82 -7.14 -14.22 11.84
C ILE A 82 -8.42 -14.97 12.21
N ASN A 83 -9.24 -14.44 13.12
CA ASN A 83 -10.52 -15.04 13.53
C ASN A 83 -11.54 -15.12 12.38
N LEU A 84 -11.42 -14.28 11.36
CA LEU A 84 -12.20 -14.39 10.13
C LEU A 84 -11.81 -15.61 9.27
N ARG A 85 -10.74 -16.32 9.62
CA ARG A 85 -10.19 -17.49 8.92
C ARG A 85 -9.99 -17.24 7.41
N PRO A 86 -9.23 -16.21 7.03
CA PRO A 86 -8.97 -15.93 5.62
C PRO A 86 -8.11 -17.02 4.97
N ASP A 87 -8.40 -17.32 3.71
CA ASP A 87 -7.47 -18.03 2.82
C ASP A 87 -6.32 -17.12 2.35
N GLY A 88 -6.48 -15.80 2.43
CA GLY A 88 -5.46 -14.82 2.10
C GLY A 88 -5.82 -13.41 2.57
N ILE A 89 -4.80 -12.56 2.67
CA ILE A 89 -4.91 -11.17 3.13
C ILE A 89 -4.44 -10.25 2.00
N MET A 90 -5.22 -9.20 1.75
CA MET A 90 -4.90 -8.14 0.79
C MET A 90 -4.62 -6.84 1.56
N LEU A 91 -3.39 -6.33 1.45
CA LEU A 91 -3.02 -5.00 1.95
C LEU A 91 -3.21 -3.99 0.82
N SER A 92 -4.20 -3.09 0.96
CA SER A 92 -4.58 -2.21 -0.13
C SER A 92 -3.59 -1.08 -0.39
N ASN A 93 -3.82 -0.35 -1.48
CA ASN A 93 -3.24 0.99 -1.66
C ASN A 93 -3.75 1.96 -0.57
N GLY A 94 -3.11 3.12 -0.47
CA GLY A 94 -3.55 4.21 0.39
C GLY A 94 -2.72 5.48 0.22
N PRO A 95 -3.13 6.59 0.85
CA PRO A 95 -2.42 7.87 0.81
C PRO A 95 -1.39 8.00 1.94
N GLY A 96 -0.51 9.00 1.82
CA GLY A 96 0.35 9.45 2.91
C GLY A 96 1.71 8.76 2.98
N ASP A 97 2.42 9.03 4.08
CA ASP A 97 3.73 8.47 4.38
C ASP A 97 3.55 7.12 5.10
N PRO A 98 4.13 6.01 4.59
CA PRO A 98 4.00 4.71 5.25
C PRO A 98 4.55 4.72 6.68
N LYS A 99 5.60 5.50 6.98
CA LYS A 99 6.24 5.56 8.31
C LYS A 99 5.35 6.14 9.41
N GLU A 100 4.33 6.92 9.06
CA GLU A 100 3.38 7.47 10.05
C GLU A 100 2.46 6.38 10.64
N ASN A 101 2.34 5.22 9.99
CA ASN A 101 1.34 4.20 10.30
C ASN A 101 1.88 3.10 11.23
N THR A 102 2.59 3.50 12.29
CA THR A 102 3.30 2.56 13.20
C THR A 102 2.40 1.48 13.82
N ALA A 103 1.14 1.79 14.13
CA ALA A 103 0.18 0.80 14.63
C ALA A 103 -0.16 -0.26 13.57
N ILE A 104 -0.40 0.18 12.32
CA ILE A 104 -0.69 -0.73 11.20
C ILE A 104 0.51 -1.63 10.92
N ILE A 105 1.73 -1.09 10.94
CA ILE A 105 2.97 -1.85 10.74
C ILE A 105 3.10 -2.98 11.77
N LYS A 106 2.75 -2.72 13.04
CA LYS A 106 2.76 -3.75 14.11
C LYS A 106 1.73 -4.85 13.85
N GLU A 107 0.52 -4.51 13.43
CA GLU A 107 -0.50 -5.52 13.10
C GLU A 107 -0.11 -6.32 11.85
N ILE A 108 0.45 -5.68 10.82
CA ILE A 108 0.96 -6.37 9.64
C ILE A 108 2.10 -7.34 10.01
N LYS A 109 2.99 -6.98 10.94
CA LYS A 109 4.02 -7.90 11.42
C LYS A 109 3.41 -9.17 12.04
N LYS A 110 2.38 -9.02 12.88
CA LYS A 110 1.66 -10.18 13.45
C LYS A 110 1.03 -11.05 12.36
N LEU A 111 0.42 -10.44 11.35
CA LEU A 111 -0.16 -11.16 10.20
C LEU A 111 0.93 -11.87 9.38
N TYR A 112 2.05 -11.17 9.14
CA TYR A 112 3.22 -11.71 8.44
C TYR A 112 3.77 -12.94 9.15
N ASP A 113 3.77 -12.98 10.48
CA ASP A 113 4.28 -14.10 11.25
C ASP A 113 3.36 -15.35 11.20
N THR A 114 2.17 -15.25 10.62
CA THR A 114 1.31 -16.41 10.30
C THR A 114 1.67 -17.07 8.96
N ASP A 115 1.04 -18.20 8.65
CA ASP A 115 1.17 -18.87 7.35
C ASP A 115 0.13 -18.42 6.31
N ILE A 116 -0.70 -17.43 6.64
CA ILE A 116 -1.74 -16.91 5.75
C ILE A 116 -1.05 -16.12 4.61
N PRO A 117 -1.35 -16.43 3.33
CA PRO A 117 -0.86 -15.67 2.19
C PRO A 117 -1.18 -14.18 2.28
N ILE A 118 -0.19 -13.32 2.06
CA ILE A 118 -0.38 -11.86 1.99
C ILE A 118 0.00 -11.37 0.60
N PHE A 119 -0.88 -10.56 0.00
CA PHE A 119 -0.60 -9.80 -1.21
C PHE A 119 -0.78 -8.30 -0.92
N ALA A 120 0.18 -7.48 -1.35
CA ALA A 120 0.31 -6.11 -0.87
C ALA A 120 0.53 -5.13 -2.02
N ILE A 121 -0.27 -4.06 -2.08
CA ILE A 121 -0.29 -3.12 -3.21
C ILE A 121 0.04 -1.70 -2.75
N CYS A 122 1.00 -1.04 -3.41
CA CYS A 122 1.36 0.37 -3.18
C CYS A 122 1.69 0.65 -1.70
N LEU A 123 0.82 1.35 -0.96
CA LEU A 123 0.99 1.57 0.47
C LEU A 123 1.09 0.25 1.25
N GLY A 124 0.26 -0.75 0.93
CA GLY A 124 0.34 -2.06 1.54
C GLY A 124 1.70 -2.72 1.35
N HIS A 125 2.29 -2.59 0.16
CA HIS A 125 3.64 -3.11 -0.14
C HIS A 125 4.71 -2.42 0.73
N GLN A 126 4.63 -1.10 0.89
CA GLN A 126 5.55 -0.33 1.73
C GLN A 126 5.40 -0.68 3.21
N LEU A 127 4.16 -0.85 3.70
CA LEU A 127 3.88 -1.23 5.08
C LEU A 127 4.37 -2.64 5.39
N MET A 128 4.22 -3.58 4.45
CA MET A 128 4.77 -4.92 4.55
C MET A 128 6.30 -4.89 4.66
N ALA A 129 6.98 -4.09 3.82
CA ALA A 129 8.43 -3.94 3.86
C ALA A 129 8.90 -3.40 5.22
N LEU A 130 8.27 -2.34 5.73
CA LEU A 130 8.54 -1.78 7.06
C LEU A 130 8.27 -2.79 8.18
N ALA A 131 7.19 -3.58 8.09
CA ALA A 131 6.87 -4.62 9.07
C ALA A 131 7.95 -5.71 9.12
N THR A 132 8.64 -5.94 8.01
CA THR A 132 9.76 -6.88 7.90
C THR A 132 11.14 -6.26 8.11
N GLY A 133 11.21 -5.02 8.58
CA GLY A 133 12.47 -4.37 9.00
C GLY A 133 13.21 -3.61 7.91
N ALA A 134 12.66 -3.52 6.69
CA ALA A 134 13.18 -2.62 5.65
C ALA A 134 12.81 -1.17 5.96
N ASP A 135 13.37 -0.23 5.19
CA ASP A 135 13.05 1.18 5.26
C ASP A 135 12.36 1.72 3.99
N THR A 136 11.78 2.91 4.09
CA THR A 136 11.16 3.63 2.97
C THR A 136 11.61 5.08 2.91
N TYR A 137 11.70 5.64 1.71
CA TYR A 137 12.07 7.04 1.47
C TYR A 137 11.09 7.74 0.54
N LYS A 138 11.09 9.08 0.60
CA LYS A 138 10.25 9.92 -0.24
C LYS A 138 10.94 10.16 -1.59
N LEU A 139 10.24 9.86 -2.68
CA LEU A 139 10.69 10.16 -4.02
C LEU A 139 10.66 11.68 -4.28
N LYS A 140 11.59 12.18 -5.09
CA LYS A 140 11.68 13.62 -5.43
C LYS A 140 10.38 14.14 -6.03
N TYR A 141 9.83 13.40 -6.98
CA TYR A 141 8.56 13.72 -7.64
C TYR A 141 7.53 12.61 -7.50
N GLY A 142 7.92 11.35 -7.23
CA GLY A 142 7.03 10.20 -7.19
C GLY A 142 6.60 9.70 -8.57
N HIS A 143 5.98 8.54 -8.63
CA HIS A 143 5.45 7.94 -9.86
C HIS A 143 3.95 8.13 -9.95
N ARG A 144 3.50 8.81 -11.01
CA ARG A 144 2.10 9.17 -11.25
C ARG A 144 1.81 9.12 -12.74
N GLY A 145 1.33 7.97 -13.21
CA GLY A 145 1.09 7.75 -14.63
C GLY A 145 0.58 6.35 -14.93
N GLY A 146 0.15 6.16 -16.18
CA GLY A 146 -0.32 4.86 -16.71
C GLY A 146 0.69 4.17 -17.62
N ASN A 147 1.91 4.70 -17.72
CA ASN A 147 2.92 4.32 -18.70
C ASN A 147 4.27 3.96 -18.07
N HIS A 148 4.30 3.61 -16.78
CA HIS A 148 5.55 3.31 -16.07
C HIS A 148 6.03 1.88 -16.42
N PRO A 149 7.22 1.71 -17.03
CA PRO A 149 7.78 0.41 -17.33
C PRO A 149 8.34 -0.25 -16.07
N VAL A 150 7.83 -1.44 -15.74
CA VAL A 150 8.28 -2.23 -14.59
C VAL A 150 8.78 -3.57 -15.09
N LYS A 151 10.03 -3.89 -14.75
CA LYS A 151 10.67 -5.15 -15.12
C LYS A 151 10.51 -6.15 -14.00
N ASP A 152 9.97 -7.31 -14.34
CA ASP A 152 10.03 -8.53 -13.55
C ASP A 152 11.45 -9.09 -13.61
N LEU A 153 12.11 -9.19 -12.45
CA LEU A 153 13.48 -9.67 -12.34
C LEU A 153 13.61 -11.19 -12.50
N GLU A 154 12.54 -11.94 -12.28
CA GLU A 154 12.53 -13.39 -12.43
C GLU A 154 12.42 -13.78 -13.91
N SER A 155 11.43 -13.24 -14.62
CA SER A 155 11.21 -13.57 -16.03
C SER A 155 11.97 -12.68 -17.02
N GLY A 156 12.47 -11.53 -16.57
CA GLY A 156 13.05 -10.49 -17.42
C GLY A 156 12.04 -9.69 -18.24
N ARG A 157 10.74 -9.99 -18.14
CA ARG A 157 9.67 -9.30 -18.88
C ARG A 157 9.44 -7.90 -18.33
N THR A 158 9.07 -6.99 -19.21
CA THR A 158 8.68 -5.61 -18.84
C THR A 158 7.19 -5.41 -19.06
N TYR A 159 6.53 -4.83 -18.07
CA TYR A 159 5.11 -4.51 -18.06
C TYR A 159 4.92 -3.00 -18.03
N ILE A 160 3.89 -2.51 -18.70
CA ILE A 160 3.45 -1.12 -18.53
C ILE A 160 2.44 -1.08 -17.38
N SER A 161 2.73 -0.30 -16.35
CA SER A 161 1.97 -0.25 -15.11
C SER A 161 1.36 1.13 -14.84
N SER A 162 0.26 1.13 -14.09
CA SER A 162 -0.29 2.34 -13.49
C SER A 162 0.29 2.53 -12.10
N GLN A 163 0.94 3.67 -11.88
CA GLN A 163 1.57 4.02 -10.62
C GLN A 163 1.03 5.33 -10.07
N ASN A 164 0.91 5.39 -8.75
CA ASN A 164 0.52 6.59 -8.00
C ASN A 164 1.07 6.51 -6.58
N HIS A 165 2.38 6.69 -6.41
CA HIS A 165 3.05 6.70 -5.11
C HIS A 165 4.14 7.78 -5.05
N GLY A 166 4.31 8.36 -3.86
CA GLY A 166 5.34 9.36 -3.57
C GLY A 166 6.49 8.81 -2.74
N TYR A 167 6.44 7.54 -2.36
CA TYR A 167 7.39 6.84 -1.50
C TYR A 167 7.80 5.53 -2.15
N ALA A 168 9.00 5.06 -1.85
CA ALA A 168 9.53 3.78 -2.32
C ALA A 168 10.23 3.05 -1.18
N VAL A 169 10.35 1.72 -1.31
CA VAL A 169 11.14 0.90 -0.40
C VAL A 169 12.63 1.09 -0.72
N ASP A 170 13.45 1.23 0.32
CA ASP A 170 14.91 1.31 0.19
C ASP A 170 15.51 -0.09 0.09
N GLU A 171 15.89 -0.49 -1.12
CA GLU A 171 16.46 -1.82 -1.37
C GLU A 171 17.76 -2.09 -0.59
N SER A 172 18.51 -1.04 -0.22
CA SER A 172 19.76 -1.18 0.54
C SER A 172 19.54 -1.65 1.98
N THR A 173 18.31 -1.52 2.48
CA THR A 173 17.92 -1.88 3.85
C THR A 173 17.26 -3.25 3.97
N LEU A 174 17.11 -3.97 2.85
CA LEU A 174 16.44 -5.28 2.85
C LEU A 174 17.31 -6.34 3.55
N ASP A 175 16.69 -7.11 4.45
CA ASP A 175 17.26 -8.37 4.89
C ASP A 175 17.04 -9.44 3.82
N LYS A 176 18.15 -9.87 3.21
CA LYS A 176 18.18 -10.89 2.15
C LYS A 176 17.69 -12.26 2.60
N ASN A 177 17.58 -12.52 3.91
CA ASN A 177 16.98 -13.74 4.44
C ASN A 177 15.45 -13.67 4.53
N VAL A 178 14.88 -12.46 4.41
CA VAL A 178 13.44 -12.20 4.56
C VAL A 178 12.78 -11.94 3.22
N CYS A 179 13.39 -11.12 2.37
CA CYS A 179 12.84 -10.81 1.05
C CYS A 179 13.92 -10.36 0.05
N MET A 180 13.53 -10.31 -1.21
CA MET A 180 14.37 -9.81 -2.29
C MET A 180 13.54 -8.99 -3.29
N PRO A 181 14.16 -8.03 -4.01
CA PRO A 181 13.52 -7.34 -5.11
C PRO A 181 12.96 -8.32 -6.14
N ALA A 182 11.71 -8.12 -6.52
CA ALA A 182 11.02 -8.90 -7.55
C ALA A 182 10.74 -8.06 -8.81
N PHE A 183 10.43 -6.77 -8.60
CA PHE A 183 10.12 -5.85 -9.67
C PHE A 183 10.89 -4.54 -9.47
N ILE A 184 11.38 -3.97 -10.58
CA ILE A 184 12.08 -2.68 -10.58
C ILE A 184 11.50 -1.76 -11.65
N ASN A 185 11.52 -0.47 -11.38
CA ASN A 185 11.21 0.54 -12.38
C ASN A 185 12.35 0.64 -13.39
N VAL A 186 12.05 0.54 -14.68
CA VAL A 186 13.10 0.60 -15.72
C VAL A 186 13.67 2.01 -15.88
N ASN A 187 12.91 3.06 -15.56
CA ASN A 187 13.36 4.43 -15.77
C ASN A 187 14.36 4.90 -14.71
N ASP A 188 14.17 4.49 -13.45
CA ASP A 188 14.97 5.01 -12.32
C ASP A 188 15.45 3.95 -11.32
N SER A 189 15.24 2.67 -11.62
CA SER A 189 15.69 1.52 -10.81
C SER A 189 15.14 1.47 -9.38
N THR A 190 14.07 2.20 -9.09
CA THR A 190 13.41 2.12 -7.78
C THR A 190 12.63 0.81 -7.64
N ASN A 191 12.45 0.36 -6.39
CA ASN A 191 11.73 -0.87 -6.09
C ASN A 191 10.24 -0.75 -6.45
N GLU A 192 9.71 -1.77 -7.13
CA GLU A 192 8.30 -1.86 -7.53
C GLU A 192 7.64 -3.16 -7.05
N GLY A 193 8.35 -3.95 -6.25
CA GLY A 193 7.86 -5.23 -5.75
C GLY A 193 8.94 -6.01 -5.02
N LEU A 194 8.51 -6.73 -3.99
CA LEU A 194 9.34 -7.63 -3.19
C LEU A 194 8.74 -9.03 -3.21
N ARG A 195 9.62 -10.03 -3.24
CA ARG A 195 9.27 -11.43 -2.98
C ARG A 195 9.80 -11.83 -1.61
N TYR A 196 8.91 -12.27 -0.73
CA TYR A 196 9.26 -12.72 0.62
C TYR A 196 9.62 -14.21 0.61
N ILE A 197 10.73 -14.54 1.29
CA ILE A 197 11.29 -15.89 1.38
C ILE A 197 10.47 -16.70 2.39
N ASN A 198 10.25 -17.99 2.11
CA ASN A 198 9.54 -18.94 2.99
C ASN A 198 8.14 -18.52 3.43
N LYS A 199 7.50 -17.61 2.68
CA LYS A 199 6.10 -17.24 2.86
C LYS A 199 5.33 -17.63 1.63
N ASN A 200 4.10 -18.12 1.82
CA ASN A 200 3.12 -18.31 0.75
C ASN A 200 2.61 -16.96 0.22
N SER A 201 3.53 -16.04 -0.09
CA SER A 201 3.23 -14.72 -0.62
C SER A 201 2.90 -14.88 -2.10
N ILE A 202 1.75 -14.38 -2.52
CA ILE A 202 1.39 -14.33 -3.93
C ILE A 202 2.05 -13.07 -4.49
N GLN A 203 2.95 -13.25 -5.48
CA GLN A 203 3.60 -12.14 -6.20
C GLN A 203 2.56 -11.33 -6.99
#